data_AF-A0A8J8AH47-F1
#
_entry.id   AF-A0A8J8AH47-F1
#
_cell.length_a   1.000
_cell.length_b   1.000
_cell.length_c   1.000
_cell.angle_alpha   90.00
_cell.angle_beta   90.00
_cell.angle_gamma   90.00
#
_symmetry.space_group_name_H-M   'P 1'
#
loop_
_entity.id
_entity.type
_entity.pdbx_description
1 polymer ?
#
loop_
_entity_poly.entity_id
_entity_poly.type
_entity_poly.pdbx_seq_one_letter_code
_entity_poly.pdbx_strand_id
1 'polypeptide(L)'
;MIALGIEGTAHTLGIGIVTEDKVLANVFDTLTTEKGGIHPKEAAEHHAKLMKPLLKKALQEAKISIEDVDVIAFSQGPGLGPCLRVVATAARALAIKYNKPIVGVNHCIAHVEITKMFGIKDPVGLYVSGGNTQVLALEGKRYRVFGETLDIGIGNALDTFAREIGLGFPGGPKIEKLAQKGEKYIELPYAVKGMDLSFSGLLTEAVRKFKSGKYRIEDIAYSFQETAFAALVEVTERAVAHTEKEEVVLVGGVAANNRLREMLKIMTEDRGVKFFVPPYDLCRDNGAMIAYTGLRMYKAGITFRIEETIVNQRFRTDEVEVVW
;
A
#
# COMPACT_ATOMS: atom_id res chain seq x y z
N MET A 1 2.88 13.59 21.30
CA MET A 1 4.24 13.13 20.95
C MET A 1 4.42 13.26 19.44
N ILE A 2 5.64 13.35 18.95
CA ILE A 2 5.95 13.54 17.52
C ILE A 2 6.77 12.36 17.03
N ALA A 3 6.32 11.71 15.94
CA ALA A 3 7.08 10.69 15.26
C ALA A 3 7.50 11.15 13.87
N LEU A 4 8.70 10.74 13.47
CA LEU A 4 9.19 10.84 12.09
C LEU A 4 9.21 9.45 11.48
N GLY A 5 8.59 9.26 10.31
CA GLY A 5 8.53 8.00 9.59
C GLY A 5 9.21 8.09 8.24
N ILE A 6 9.98 7.05 7.89
CA ILE A 6 10.65 6.93 6.59
C ILE A 6 10.13 5.68 5.87
N GLU A 7 9.49 5.89 4.72
CA GLU A 7 9.00 4.85 3.82
C GLU A 7 9.90 4.75 2.60
N GLY A 8 10.30 3.54 2.23
CA GLY A 8 11.05 3.29 1.00
C GLY A 8 11.18 1.81 0.69
N THR A 9 10.05 1.09 0.74
CA THR A 9 9.97 -0.32 0.38
C THR A 9 10.10 -0.54 -1.14
N ALA A 10 9.71 0.43 -1.95
CA ALA A 10 9.61 0.32 -3.42
C ALA A 10 10.27 1.50 -4.15
N HIS A 11 9.55 2.19 -5.05
CA HIS A 11 10.08 3.27 -5.87
C HIS A 11 9.92 4.66 -5.24
N THR A 12 8.99 4.80 -4.29
CA THR A 12 8.70 6.04 -3.57
C THR A 12 9.54 6.10 -2.30
N LEU A 13 10.28 7.20 -2.12
CA LEU A 13 10.81 7.60 -0.83
C LEU A 13 9.81 8.58 -0.20
N GLY A 14 9.24 8.22 0.93
CA GLY A 14 8.33 9.06 1.71
C GLY A 14 8.93 9.41 3.07
N ILE A 15 8.79 10.67 3.49
CA ILE A 15 9.09 11.11 4.86
C ILE A 15 7.88 11.83 5.42
N GLY A 16 7.38 11.32 6.54
CA GLY A 16 6.22 11.87 7.23
C GLY A 16 6.55 12.24 8.66
N ILE A 17 5.88 13.27 9.16
CA ILE A 17 5.96 13.71 10.54
C ILE A 17 4.53 13.83 11.05
N VAL A 18 4.22 13.16 12.17
CA VAL A 18 2.86 13.10 12.71
C VAL A 18 2.85 13.27 14.22
N THR A 19 1.72 13.74 14.74
CA THR A 19 1.32 13.50 16.14
C THR A 19 0.28 12.38 16.18
N GLU A 20 -0.31 12.16 17.35
CA GLU A 20 -1.37 11.16 17.54
C GLU A 20 -2.62 11.42 16.69
N ASP A 21 -2.90 12.69 16.39
CA ASP A 21 -4.16 13.18 15.84
C ASP A 21 -4.02 13.91 14.49
N LYS A 22 -2.80 14.26 14.06
CA LYS A 22 -2.59 15.00 12.81
C LYS A 22 -1.29 14.64 12.09
N VAL A 23 -1.32 14.83 10.78
CA VAL A 23 -0.14 14.83 9.92
C VAL A 23 0.43 16.24 9.87
N LEU A 24 1.66 16.42 10.34
CA LEU A 24 2.38 17.71 10.29
C LEU A 24 3.09 17.92 8.96
N ALA A 25 3.66 16.86 8.39
CA ALA A 25 4.25 16.86 7.06
C ALA A 25 4.12 15.47 6.44
N ASN A 26 3.98 15.41 5.12
CA ASN A 26 4.00 14.16 4.36
C ASN A 26 4.55 14.45 2.96
N VAL A 27 5.86 14.26 2.79
CA VAL A 27 6.57 14.56 1.55
C VAL A 27 7.04 13.26 0.90
N PHE A 28 7.07 13.24 -0.43
CA PHE A 28 7.45 12.08 -1.20
C PHE A 28 8.19 12.49 -2.48
N ASP A 29 9.06 11.61 -2.94
CA ASP A 29 9.63 11.61 -4.29
C ASP A 29 9.60 10.16 -4.82
N THR A 30 9.29 9.98 -6.10
CA THR A 30 9.08 8.65 -6.69
C THR A 30 9.96 8.52 -7.92
N LEU A 31 10.79 7.46 -7.94
CA LEU A 31 11.53 7.09 -9.13
C LEU A 31 10.56 6.74 -10.25
N THR A 32 10.56 7.56 -11.31
CA THR A 32 9.76 7.31 -12.51
C THR A 32 10.55 6.47 -13.50
N THR A 33 9.97 5.37 -13.98
CA THR A 33 10.56 4.54 -15.03
C THR A 33 9.69 4.65 -16.27
N GLU A 34 10.22 5.16 -17.39
CA GLU A 34 9.44 5.35 -18.62
C GLU A 34 8.82 4.03 -19.13
N LYS A 35 9.54 2.92 -18.93
CA LYS A 35 9.10 1.57 -19.32
C LYS A 35 8.31 0.84 -18.22
N GLY A 36 8.13 1.45 -17.05
CA GLY A 36 7.60 0.79 -15.86
C GLY A 36 8.53 -0.32 -15.34
N GLY A 37 8.04 -1.13 -14.40
CA GLY A 37 8.77 -2.28 -13.86
C GLY A 37 9.68 -1.97 -12.67
N ILE A 38 10.11 -3.02 -11.99
CA ILE A 38 10.84 -2.96 -10.72
C ILE A 38 12.34 -2.80 -10.99
N HIS A 39 12.95 -1.70 -10.53
CA HIS A 39 14.39 -1.42 -10.70
C HIS A 39 15.06 -1.22 -9.32
N PRO A 40 15.42 -2.29 -8.59
CA PRO A 40 15.82 -2.17 -7.18
C PRO A 40 17.08 -1.34 -6.94
N LYS A 41 18.05 -1.39 -7.87
CA LYS A 41 19.32 -0.65 -7.74
C LYS A 41 19.10 0.85 -7.93
N GLU A 42 18.42 1.23 -9.00
CA GLU A 42 18.10 2.63 -9.30
C GLU A 42 17.23 3.25 -8.20
N ALA A 43 16.25 2.50 -7.68
CA ALA A 43 15.42 2.94 -6.58
C ALA A 43 16.23 3.19 -5.28
N ALA A 44 17.21 2.33 -4.97
CA ALA A 44 18.09 2.54 -3.83
C ALA A 44 19.02 3.77 -4.01
N GLU A 45 19.57 3.96 -5.20
CA GLU A 45 20.38 5.16 -5.55
C GLU A 45 19.55 6.44 -5.44
N HIS A 46 18.32 6.40 -5.95
CA HIS A 46 17.33 7.47 -5.78
C HIS A 46 17.08 7.79 -4.30
N HIS A 47 16.78 6.78 -3.47
CA HIS A 47 16.53 7.00 -2.05
C HIS A 47 17.75 7.61 -1.33
N ALA A 48 18.95 7.11 -1.62
CA ALA A 48 20.18 7.62 -1.01
C ALA A 48 20.43 9.10 -1.37
N LYS A 49 20.16 9.48 -2.63
CA LYS A 49 20.29 10.85 -3.12
C LYS A 49 19.25 11.79 -2.50
N LEU A 50 18.00 11.33 -2.36
CA LEU A 50 16.86 12.17 -1.96
C LEU A 50 16.60 12.22 -0.45
N MET A 51 17.23 11.34 0.34
CA MET A 51 17.04 11.28 1.80
C MET A 51 17.24 12.63 2.51
N LYS A 52 18.39 13.29 2.28
CA LYS A 52 18.67 14.60 2.91
C LYS A 52 17.72 15.71 2.43
N PRO A 53 17.50 15.91 1.10
CA PRO A 53 16.52 16.88 0.61
C PRO A 53 15.12 16.70 1.18
N LEU A 54 14.57 15.48 1.15
CA LEU A 54 13.22 15.22 1.66
C LEU A 54 13.13 15.38 3.17
N LEU A 55 14.14 14.95 3.93
CA LEU A 55 14.14 15.14 5.39
C LEU A 55 14.10 16.64 5.74
N LYS A 56 14.92 17.45 5.07
CA LYS A 56 14.92 18.91 5.24
C LYS A 56 13.54 19.50 4.91
N LYS A 57 12.94 19.08 3.80
CA LYS A 57 11.61 19.52 3.37
C LYS A 57 10.53 19.16 4.41
N ALA A 58 10.52 17.92 4.91
CA ALA A 58 9.57 17.45 5.91
C ALA A 58 9.63 18.27 7.20
N LEU A 59 10.82 18.52 7.73
CA LEU A 59 11.02 19.34 8.93
C LEU A 59 10.58 20.79 8.72
N GLN A 60 10.85 21.36 7.53
CA GLN A 60 10.41 22.71 7.17
C GLN A 60 8.88 22.82 7.05
N GLU A 61 8.22 21.86 6.40
CA GLU A 61 6.75 21.84 6.29
C GLU A 61 6.07 21.63 7.64
N ALA A 62 6.63 20.75 8.48
CA ALA A 62 6.14 20.52 9.84
C ALA A 62 6.45 21.68 10.80
N LYS A 63 7.38 22.58 10.42
CA LYS A 63 7.89 23.71 11.23
C LYS A 63 8.46 23.26 12.58
N ILE A 64 9.21 22.15 12.58
CA ILE A 64 9.90 21.63 13.77
C ILE A 64 11.37 21.34 13.48
N SER A 65 12.14 21.16 14.55
CA SER A 65 13.49 20.62 14.50
C SER A 65 13.46 19.08 14.67
N ILE A 66 14.57 18.42 14.34
CA ILE A 66 14.67 16.96 14.52
C ILE A 66 14.79 16.60 16.02
N GLU A 67 15.24 17.54 16.83
CA GLU A 67 15.32 17.46 18.28
C GLU A 67 13.93 17.37 18.93
N ASP A 68 12.89 17.89 18.28
CA ASP A 68 11.48 17.81 18.74
C ASP A 68 10.84 16.44 18.50
N VAL A 69 11.47 15.56 17.70
CA VAL A 69 10.95 14.23 17.40
C VAL A 69 11.18 13.29 18.58
N ASP A 70 10.14 12.58 19.02
CA ASP A 70 10.18 11.64 20.15
C ASP A 70 10.64 10.23 19.71
N VAL A 71 10.29 9.81 18.50
CA VAL A 71 10.65 8.48 17.96
C VAL A 71 10.84 8.50 16.45
N ILE A 72 11.80 7.71 15.97
CA ILE A 72 12.06 7.49 14.55
C ILE A 72 11.51 6.13 14.13
N ALA A 73 10.61 6.13 13.17
CA ALA A 73 10.03 4.96 12.56
C ALA A 73 10.55 4.77 11.14
N PHE A 74 10.69 3.53 10.69
CA PHE A 74 11.06 3.24 9.31
C PHE A 74 10.37 1.99 8.79
N SER A 75 10.11 1.95 7.48
CA SER A 75 9.57 0.77 6.81
C SER A 75 10.60 -0.35 6.79
N GLN A 76 10.45 -1.33 7.69
CA GLN A 76 11.37 -2.46 7.83
C GLN A 76 11.15 -3.52 6.75
N GLY A 77 9.93 -3.57 6.21
CA GLY A 77 9.51 -4.41 5.10
C GLY A 77 8.02 -4.75 5.14
N PRO A 78 7.53 -5.62 4.23
CA PRO A 78 8.27 -6.26 3.14
C PRO A 78 8.64 -5.26 2.03
N GLY A 79 9.55 -5.63 1.12
CA GLY A 79 9.95 -4.74 0.03
C GLY A 79 11.30 -5.07 -0.62
N LEU A 80 11.77 -4.17 -1.47
CA LEU A 80 13.00 -4.30 -2.23
C LEU A 80 14.22 -4.18 -1.31
N GLY A 81 14.99 -5.26 -1.17
CA GLY A 81 16.14 -5.33 -0.26
C GLY A 81 17.12 -4.15 -0.32
N PRO A 82 17.57 -3.71 -1.52
CA PRO A 82 18.43 -2.53 -1.63
C PRO A 82 17.80 -1.24 -1.06
N CYS A 83 16.53 -0.97 -1.38
CA CYS A 83 15.80 0.20 -0.90
C CYS A 83 15.63 0.19 0.63
N LEU A 84 15.17 -0.96 1.16
CA LEU A 84 15.01 -1.15 2.60
C LEU A 84 16.31 -0.88 3.37
N ARG A 85 17.46 -1.33 2.84
CA ARG A 85 18.77 -1.11 3.48
C ARG A 85 19.13 0.37 3.55
N VAL A 86 18.83 1.15 2.50
CA VAL A 86 19.07 2.60 2.50
C VAL A 86 18.21 3.28 3.56
N VAL A 87 16.92 2.96 3.61
CA VAL A 87 15.96 3.50 4.59
C VAL A 87 16.38 3.17 6.03
N ALA A 88 16.64 1.90 6.32
CA ALA A 88 17.03 1.46 7.67
C ALA A 88 18.37 2.09 8.11
N THR A 89 19.31 2.27 7.18
CA THR A 89 20.60 2.92 7.49
C THR A 89 20.41 4.40 7.81
N ALA A 90 19.58 5.11 7.05
CA ALA A 90 19.25 6.51 7.33
C ALA A 90 18.53 6.66 8.68
N ALA A 91 17.54 5.81 8.97
CA ALA A 91 16.81 5.82 10.23
C ALA A 91 17.74 5.58 11.44
N ARG A 92 18.61 4.56 11.36
CA ARG A 92 19.63 4.31 12.41
C ARG A 92 20.60 5.48 12.57
N ALA A 93 21.05 6.08 11.48
CA ALA A 93 21.96 7.22 11.55
C ALA A 93 21.32 8.42 12.26
N LEU A 94 20.05 8.70 12.00
CA LEU A 94 19.30 9.74 12.71
C LEU A 94 19.10 9.38 14.18
N ALA A 95 18.71 8.14 14.49
CA ALA A 95 18.51 7.66 15.85
C ALA A 95 19.78 7.81 16.70
N ILE A 96 20.93 7.38 16.17
CA ILE A 96 22.23 7.50 16.87
C ILE A 96 22.64 8.96 17.01
N LYS A 97 22.57 9.75 15.93
CA LYS A 97 23.05 11.15 15.94
C LYS A 97 22.28 12.02 16.93
N TYR A 98 20.97 11.82 17.05
CA TYR A 98 20.08 12.65 17.88
C TYR A 98 19.63 11.94 19.17
N ASN A 99 20.21 10.78 19.47
CA ASN A 99 19.87 9.94 20.62
C ASN A 99 18.36 9.70 20.75
N LYS A 100 17.71 9.29 19.65
CA LYS A 100 16.27 9.04 19.57
C LYS A 100 15.96 7.53 19.53
N PRO A 101 14.91 7.07 20.21
CA PRO A 101 14.36 5.72 20.03
C PRO A 101 14.03 5.42 18.57
N ILE A 102 14.14 4.15 18.18
CA ILE A 102 13.85 3.67 16.83
C ILE A 102 12.88 2.50 16.86
N VAL A 103 11.99 2.44 15.88
CA VAL A 103 11.03 1.33 15.69
C VAL A 103 10.99 0.91 14.22
N GLY A 104 11.04 -0.40 13.98
CA GLY A 104 10.83 -0.98 12.65
C GLY A 104 9.36 -1.28 12.43
N VAL A 105 8.80 -0.79 11.32
CA VAL A 105 7.37 -0.87 11.03
C VAL A 105 7.12 -1.79 9.84
N ASN A 106 6.12 -2.67 9.96
CA ASN A 106 5.61 -3.45 8.84
C ASN A 106 4.78 -2.55 7.91
N HIS A 107 5.16 -2.53 6.64
CA HIS A 107 4.58 -1.66 5.62
C HIS A 107 3.09 -1.95 5.36
N CYS A 108 2.71 -3.24 5.26
CA CYS A 108 1.32 -3.63 5.01
C CYS A 108 0.41 -3.22 6.18
N ILE A 109 0.87 -3.42 7.42
CA ILE A 109 0.15 -3.00 8.63
C ILE A 109 -0.01 -1.48 8.64
N ALA A 110 1.03 -0.74 8.29
CA ALA A 110 0.98 0.73 8.31
C ALA A 110 -0.09 1.30 7.37
N HIS A 111 -0.27 0.69 6.19
CA HIS A 111 -1.34 1.06 5.26
C HIS A 111 -2.74 0.96 5.89
N VAL A 112 -3.00 -0.04 6.74
CA VAL A 112 -4.28 -0.18 7.44
C VAL A 112 -4.34 0.72 8.68
N GLU A 113 -3.27 0.73 9.49
CA GLU A 113 -3.23 1.46 10.76
C GLU A 113 -3.42 2.98 10.59
N ILE A 114 -2.93 3.59 9.51
CA ILE A 114 -3.11 5.04 9.28
C ILE A 114 -4.58 5.46 9.22
N THR A 115 -5.49 4.56 8.86
CA THR A 115 -6.94 4.84 8.84
C THR A 115 -7.48 5.11 10.25
N LYS A 116 -6.85 4.55 11.29
CA LYS A 116 -7.24 4.74 12.69
C LYS A 116 -7.01 6.16 13.19
N MET A 117 -6.14 6.95 12.54
CA MET A 117 -6.02 8.40 12.79
C MET A 117 -7.35 9.12 12.51
N PHE A 118 -8.19 8.58 11.62
CA PHE A 118 -9.48 9.16 11.22
C PHE A 118 -10.68 8.55 11.96
N GLY A 119 -10.43 7.81 13.05
CA GLY A 119 -11.48 7.25 13.89
C GLY A 119 -12.00 5.86 13.47
N ILE A 120 -11.42 5.26 12.44
CA ILE A 120 -11.62 3.84 12.14
C ILE A 120 -11.09 3.00 13.32
N LYS A 121 -11.86 2.02 13.77
CA LYS A 121 -11.55 1.27 14.99
C LYS A 121 -10.92 -0.07 14.67
N ASP A 122 -11.63 -0.91 13.94
CA ASP A 122 -11.26 -2.30 13.75
C ASP A 122 -11.76 -2.82 12.39
N PRO A 123 -11.09 -2.45 11.29
CA PRO A 123 -11.58 -2.71 9.95
C PRO A 123 -11.09 -4.04 9.37
N VAL A 124 -11.82 -4.55 8.38
CA VAL A 124 -11.25 -5.38 7.31
C VAL A 124 -10.56 -4.46 6.31
N GLY A 125 -9.27 -4.63 6.11
CA GLY A 125 -8.47 -3.86 5.15
C GLY A 125 -8.30 -4.60 3.83
N LEU A 126 -8.67 -3.95 2.72
CA LEU A 126 -8.23 -4.32 1.39
C LEU A 126 -7.03 -3.44 1.01
N TYR A 127 -5.83 -4.02 1.05
CA TYR A 127 -4.59 -3.37 0.65
C TYR A 127 -4.23 -3.75 -0.79
N VAL A 128 -4.29 -2.78 -1.70
CA VAL A 128 -4.00 -2.95 -3.12
C VAL A 128 -3.00 -1.92 -3.64
N SER A 129 -1.78 -2.36 -3.92
CA SER A 129 -0.70 -1.56 -4.47
C SER A 129 -0.20 -2.13 -5.81
N GLY A 130 0.92 -1.60 -6.31
CA GLY A 130 1.60 -2.17 -7.47
C GLY A 130 2.01 -3.62 -7.22
N GLY A 131 2.74 -3.87 -6.14
CA GLY A 131 3.30 -5.18 -5.81
C GLY A 131 2.47 -6.03 -4.85
N ASN A 132 1.54 -5.43 -4.12
CA ASN A 132 0.80 -6.11 -3.06
C ASN A 132 -0.70 -6.14 -3.33
N THR A 133 -1.33 -7.23 -2.94
CA THR A 133 -2.78 -7.38 -2.90
C THR A 133 -3.09 -8.32 -1.75
N GLN A 134 -3.66 -7.78 -0.68
CA GLN A 134 -3.97 -8.52 0.55
C GLN A 134 -5.30 -8.05 1.11
N VAL A 135 -6.11 -8.99 1.58
CA VAL A 135 -7.23 -8.75 2.49
C VAL A 135 -6.77 -9.16 3.87
N LEU A 136 -6.71 -8.21 4.80
CA LEU A 136 -6.17 -8.40 6.14
C LEU A 136 -7.04 -7.74 7.21
N ALA A 137 -7.11 -8.34 8.39
CA ALA A 137 -7.81 -7.76 9.53
C ALA A 137 -7.16 -8.20 10.84
N LEU A 138 -7.35 -7.44 11.91
CA LEU A 138 -6.88 -7.83 13.23
C LEU A 138 -7.71 -9.00 13.78
N GLU A 139 -7.05 -10.12 14.06
CA GLU A 139 -7.67 -11.30 14.69
C GLU A 139 -6.77 -11.78 15.84
N GLY A 140 -7.35 -11.92 17.03
CA GLY A 140 -6.57 -12.07 18.26
C GLY A 140 -5.68 -10.85 18.48
N LYS A 141 -4.36 -11.04 18.40
CA LYS A 141 -3.36 -9.96 18.57
C LYS A 141 -2.53 -9.69 17.33
N ARG A 142 -2.92 -10.19 16.16
CA ARG A 142 -2.11 -10.11 14.93
C ARG A 142 -2.99 -9.75 13.76
N TYR A 143 -2.44 -9.02 12.80
CA TYR A 143 -3.10 -8.86 11.51
C TYR A 143 -3.00 -10.19 10.75
N ARG A 144 -4.15 -10.84 10.55
CA ARG A 144 -4.26 -12.05 9.74
C ARG A 144 -4.56 -11.68 8.30
N VAL A 145 -3.91 -12.35 7.36
CA VAL A 145 -4.23 -12.30 5.93
C VAL A 145 -5.30 -13.35 5.65
N PHE A 146 -6.45 -12.92 5.12
CA PHE A 146 -7.58 -13.77 4.75
C PHE A 146 -7.52 -14.23 3.30
N GLY A 147 -6.86 -13.45 2.46
CA GLY A 147 -6.54 -13.81 1.09
C GLY A 147 -5.51 -12.85 0.51
N GLU A 148 -4.60 -13.35 -0.30
CA GLU A 148 -3.59 -12.54 -0.97
C GLU A 148 -3.31 -12.98 -2.39
N THR A 149 -2.57 -12.17 -3.16
CA THR A 149 -2.16 -12.60 -4.49
C THR A 149 -1.13 -13.74 -4.42
N LEU A 150 -1.38 -14.79 -5.20
CA LEU A 150 -0.46 -15.92 -5.41
C LEU A 150 0.62 -15.61 -6.46
N ASP A 151 0.45 -14.53 -7.23
CA ASP A 151 1.33 -14.19 -8.34
C ASP A 151 1.80 -12.72 -8.35
N ILE A 152 0.99 -11.80 -8.87
CA ILE A 152 1.33 -10.39 -9.05
C ILE A 152 0.31 -9.51 -8.35
N GLY A 153 0.71 -8.34 -7.85
CA GLY A 153 -0.26 -7.36 -7.35
C GLY A 153 -1.19 -6.85 -8.46
N ILE A 154 -2.43 -6.50 -8.11
CA ILE A 154 -3.42 -5.99 -9.07
C ILE A 154 -2.94 -4.71 -9.77
N GLY A 155 -2.18 -3.85 -9.08
CA GLY A 155 -1.59 -2.67 -9.70
C GLY A 155 -0.58 -3.03 -10.81
N ASN A 156 0.31 -4.00 -10.57
CA ASN A 156 1.24 -4.47 -11.59
C ASN A 156 0.53 -5.22 -12.74
N ALA A 157 -0.57 -5.91 -12.47
CA ALA A 157 -1.40 -6.52 -13.51
C ALA A 157 -2.00 -5.43 -14.43
N LEU A 158 -2.57 -4.36 -13.86
CA LEU A 158 -3.08 -3.20 -14.60
C LEU A 158 -1.97 -2.48 -15.39
N ASP A 159 -0.81 -2.26 -14.78
CA ASP A 159 0.32 -1.60 -15.44
C ASP A 159 0.90 -2.45 -16.57
N THR A 160 0.95 -3.77 -16.40
CA THR A 160 1.40 -4.69 -17.45
C THR A 160 0.40 -4.74 -18.60
N PHE A 161 -0.90 -4.81 -18.31
CA PHE A 161 -1.93 -4.74 -19.34
C PHE A 161 -1.86 -3.42 -20.11
N ALA A 162 -1.75 -2.28 -19.40
CA ALA A 162 -1.59 -0.96 -20.01
C ALA A 162 -0.38 -0.87 -20.93
N ARG A 163 0.75 -1.48 -20.55
CA ARG A 163 1.95 -1.54 -21.38
C ARG A 163 1.75 -2.38 -22.64
N GLU A 164 1.11 -3.55 -22.53
CA GLU A 164 0.83 -4.43 -23.68
C GLU A 164 -0.10 -3.77 -24.72
N ILE A 165 -0.96 -2.86 -24.29
CA ILE A 165 -1.87 -2.11 -25.18
C ILE A 165 -1.34 -0.72 -25.56
N GLY A 166 -0.10 -0.39 -25.20
CA GLY A 166 0.60 0.82 -25.64
C GLY A 166 0.30 2.11 -24.85
N LEU A 167 -0.28 2.03 -23.65
CA LEU A 167 -0.64 3.21 -22.85
C LEU A 167 0.48 3.74 -21.95
N GLY A 168 1.54 2.96 -21.70
CA GLY A 168 2.68 3.35 -20.84
C GLY A 168 2.31 3.57 -19.35
N PHE A 169 3.31 3.88 -18.51
CA PHE A 169 3.13 4.08 -17.06
C PHE A 169 2.65 5.51 -16.72
N PRO A 170 1.88 5.73 -15.63
CA PRO A 170 1.12 4.75 -14.84
C PRO A 170 -0.09 4.22 -15.63
N GLY A 171 -0.36 2.92 -15.52
CA GLY A 171 -1.37 2.21 -16.30
C GLY A 171 -2.78 2.29 -15.70
N GLY A 172 -2.91 2.17 -14.38
CA GLY A 172 -4.20 2.14 -13.67
C GLY A 172 -5.20 3.23 -14.11
N PRO A 173 -4.87 4.52 -14.02
CA PRO A 173 -5.78 5.61 -14.42
C PRO A 173 -6.13 5.61 -15.91
N LYS A 174 -5.26 5.09 -16.77
CA LYS A 174 -5.50 5.02 -18.23
C LYS A 174 -6.46 3.88 -18.56
N ILE A 175 -6.30 2.72 -17.90
CA ILE A 175 -7.24 1.60 -18.01
C ILE A 175 -8.62 1.98 -17.48
N GLU A 176 -8.70 2.69 -16.36
CA GLU A 176 -9.98 3.17 -15.81
C GLU A 176 -10.74 4.06 -16.80
N LYS A 177 -10.05 4.98 -17.47
CA LYS A 177 -10.67 5.84 -18.50
C LYS A 177 -11.18 5.05 -19.72
N LEU A 178 -10.50 3.96 -20.09
CA LEU A 178 -10.97 3.08 -21.17
C LEU A 178 -12.17 2.24 -20.73
N ALA A 179 -12.12 1.70 -19.51
CA ALA A 179 -13.18 0.88 -18.94
C ALA A 179 -14.52 1.62 -18.87
N GLN A 180 -14.51 2.93 -18.60
CA GLN A 180 -15.72 3.78 -18.62
C GLN A 180 -16.43 3.85 -19.97
N LYS A 181 -15.73 3.51 -21.07
CA LYS A 181 -16.28 3.50 -22.42
C LYS A 181 -16.63 2.10 -22.91
N GLY A 182 -16.41 1.08 -22.07
CA GLY A 182 -16.79 -0.30 -22.36
C GLY A 182 -18.30 -0.46 -22.23
N GLU A 183 -18.90 -1.15 -23.18
CA GLU A 183 -20.36 -1.35 -23.24
C GLU A 183 -20.72 -2.85 -23.17
N LYS A 184 -19.72 -3.73 -23.33
CA LYS A 184 -19.92 -5.17 -23.35
C LYS A 184 -18.94 -5.88 -22.42
N TYR A 185 -19.47 -6.72 -21.54
CA TYR A 185 -18.66 -7.67 -20.78
C TYR A 185 -18.17 -8.80 -21.69
N ILE A 186 -16.87 -9.06 -21.62
CA ILE A 186 -16.16 -10.13 -22.30
C ILE A 186 -15.65 -11.07 -21.21
N GLU A 187 -16.08 -12.32 -21.25
CA GLU A 187 -15.70 -13.32 -20.26
C GLU A 187 -14.18 -13.46 -20.15
N LEU A 188 -13.65 -13.38 -18.93
CA LEU A 188 -12.23 -13.55 -18.62
C LEU A 188 -12.07 -14.52 -17.43
N PRO A 189 -10.90 -15.15 -17.25
CA PRO A 189 -10.69 -16.10 -16.16
C PRO A 189 -10.88 -15.43 -14.80
N TYR A 190 -11.75 -16.02 -13.99
CA TYR A 190 -12.03 -15.49 -12.66
C TYR A 190 -10.80 -15.57 -11.74
N ALA A 191 -10.54 -14.48 -11.01
CA ALA A 191 -9.28 -14.27 -10.31
C ALA A 191 -9.24 -14.86 -8.89
N VAL A 192 -10.36 -15.31 -8.32
CA VAL A 192 -10.35 -16.02 -7.02
C VAL A 192 -9.88 -17.46 -7.21
N LYS A 193 -8.94 -17.90 -6.38
CA LYS A 193 -8.41 -19.27 -6.28
C LYS A 193 -8.43 -19.74 -4.83
N GLY A 194 -9.49 -20.44 -4.42
CA GLY A 194 -9.68 -20.80 -3.03
C GLY A 194 -9.98 -19.56 -2.19
N MET A 195 -9.11 -19.23 -1.23
CA MET A 195 -9.19 -17.99 -0.44
C MET A 195 -8.39 -16.83 -1.06
N ASP A 196 -7.53 -17.14 -2.01
CA ASP A 196 -6.51 -16.24 -2.54
C ASP A 196 -6.88 -15.69 -3.93
N LEU A 197 -6.01 -14.83 -4.45
CA LEU A 197 -6.17 -14.12 -5.72
C LEU A 197 -5.07 -14.54 -6.71
N SER A 198 -5.39 -14.61 -7.99
CA SER A 198 -4.40 -14.84 -9.06
C SER A 198 -4.80 -14.05 -10.30
N PHE A 199 -3.91 -13.17 -10.74
CA PHE A 199 -4.17 -12.24 -11.84
C PHE A 199 -3.41 -12.59 -13.12
N SER A 200 -2.44 -13.51 -13.09
CA SER A 200 -1.64 -13.86 -14.28
C SER A 200 -2.48 -14.48 -15.40
N GLY A 201 -3.40 -15.39 -15.04
CA GLY A 201 -4.33 -16.00 -16.00
C GLY A 201 -5.28 -14.98 -16.62
N LEU A 202 -5.81 -14.07 -15.79
CA LEU A 202 -6.64 -12.95 -16.23
C LEU A 202 -5.89 -12.02 -17.20
N LEU A 203 -4.67 -11.62 -16.83
CA LEU A 203 -3.80 -10.76 -17.63
C LEU A 203 -3.46 -11.36 -18.99
N THR A 204 -2.95 -12.59 -19.01
CA THR A 204 -2.54 -13.25 -20.25
C THR A 204 -3.71 -13.46 -21.21
N GLU A 205 -4.90 -13.80 -20.69
CA GLU A 205 -6.10 -13.93 -21.52
C GLU A 205 -6.59 -12.59 -22.06
N ALA A 206 -6.59 -11.53 -21.26
CA ALA A 206 -6.95 -10.18 -21.72
C ALA A 206 -6.01 -9.70 -22.84
N VAL A 207 -4.70 -9.92 -22.69
CA VAL A 207 -3.69 -9.62 -23.73
C VAL A 207 -3.91 -10.46 -24.99
N ARG A 208 -4.23 -11.75 -24.84
CA ARG A 208 -4.55 -12.64 -25.97
C ARG A 208 -5.77 -12.12 -26.74
N LYS A 209 -6.84 -11.74 -26.04
CA LYS A 209 -8.06 -11.18 -26.65
C LYS A 209 -7.78 -9.85 -27.34
N PHE A 210 -6.96 -8.98 -26.76
CA PHE A 210 -6.50 -7.75 -27.42
C PHE A 210 -5.75 -8.04 -28.72
N LYS A 211 -4.75 -8.92 -28.68
CA LYS A 211 -3.94 -9.30 -29.85
C LYS A 211 -4.73 -9.98 -30.97
N SER A 212 -5.90 -10.56 -30.65
CA SER A 212 -6.78 -11.16 -31.65
C SER A 212 -7.48 -10.15 -32.57
N GLY A 213 -7.55 -8.87 -32.18
CA GLY A 213 -8.25 -7.82 -32.93
C GLY A 213 -9.77 -7.95 -33.00
N LYS A 214 -10.37 -8.93 -32.31
CA LYS A 214 -11.82 -9.24 -32.37
C LYS A 214 -12.69 -8.37 -31.46
N TYR A 215 -12.09 -7.70 -30.49
CA TYR A 215 -12.80 -6.99 -29.43
C TYR A 215 -12.33 -5.54 -29.35
N ARG A 216 -13.23 -4.64 -28.95
CA ARG A 216 -12.89 -3.25 -28.62
C ARG A 216 -12.01 -3.23 -27.38
N ILE A 217 -11.02 -2.33 -27.35
CA ILE A 217 -10.11 -2.24 -26.22
C ILE A 217 -10.83 -1.75 -24.95
N GLU A 218 -11.83 -0.87 -25.13
CA GLU A 218 -12.68 -0.36 -24.05
C GLU A 218 -13.45 -1.49 -23.37
N ASP A 219 -14.00 -2.43 -24.14
CA ASP A 219 -14.72 -3.60 -23.62
C ASP A 219 -13.78 -4.55 -22.87
N ILE A 220 -12.54 -4.75 -23.36
CA ILE A 220 -11.54 -5.56 -22.65
C ILE A 220 -11.13 -4.87 -21.34
N ALA A 221 -10.87 -3.56 -21.36
CA ALA A 221 -10.49 -2.79 -20.18
C ALA A 221 -11.58 -2.83 -19.11
N TYR A 222 -12.84 -2.65 -19.51
CA TYR A 222 -14.02 -2.84 -18.66
C TYR A 222 -14.05 -4.24 -18.06
N SER A 223 -14.00 -5.27 -18.91
CA SER A 223 -14.09 -6.66 -18.47
C SER A 223 -12.94 -7.08 -17.56
N PHE A 224 -11.74 -6.56 -17.80
CA PHE A 224 -10.58 -6.78 -16.96
C PHE A 224 -10.80 -6.19 -15.56
N GLN A 225 -11.28 -4.95 -15.46
CA GLN A 225 -11.61 -4.32 -14.19
C GLN A 225 -12.74 -5.06 -13.46
N GLU A 226 -13.86 -5.34 -14.14
CA GLU A 226 -14.98 -6.05 -13.50
C GLU A 226 -14.55 -7.42 -12.98
N THR A 227 -13.79 -8.18 -13.75
CA THR A 227 -13.35 -9.54 -13.35
C THR A 227 -12.36 -9.48 -12.18
N ALA A 228 -11.40 -8.56 -12.21
CA ALA A 228 -10.42 -8.41 -11.15
C ALA A 228 -11.04 -7.84 -9.86
N PHE A 229 -11.84 -6.78 -9.98
CA PHE A 229 -12.40 -6.08 -8.83
C PHE A 229 -13.53 -6.86 -8.18
N ALA A 230 -14.32 -7.63 -8.94
CA ALA A 230 -15.27 -8.57 -8.35
C ALA A 230 -14.56 -9.60 -7.45
N ALA A 231 -13.41 -10.13 -7.89
CA ALA A 231 -12.61 -11.03 -7.07
C ALA A 231 -12.08 -10.36 -5.79
N LEU A 232 -11.63 -9.10 -5.87
CA LEU A 232 -11.21 -8.34 -4.69
C LEU A 232 -12.36 -8.12 -3.70
N VAL A 233 -13.54 -7.74 -4.22
CA VAL A 233 -14.75 -7.52 -3.41
C VAL A 233 -15.18 -8.82 -2.76
N GLU A 234 -15.21 -9.94 -3.49
CA GLU A 234 -15.59 -11.25 -2.94
C GLU A 234 -14.66 -11.68 -1.79
N VAL A 235 -13.34 -11.59 -1.95
CA VAL A 235 -12.40 -11.97 -0.88
C VAL A 235 -12.53 -11.03 0.33
N THR A 236 -12.76 -9.74 0.08
CA THR A 236 -13.03 -8.75 1.14
C THR A 236 -14.32 -9.08 1.89
N GLU A 237 -15.39 -9.39 1.17
CA GLU A 237 -16.70 -9.73 1.68
C GLU A 237 -16.70 -11.03 2.50
N ARG A 238 -15.94 -12.04 2.07
CA ARG A 238 -15.70 -13.27 2.84
C ARG A 238 -15.04 -12.97 4.19
N ALA A 239 -14.05 -12.07 4.21
CA ALA A 239 -13.39 -11.66 5.44
C ALA A 239 -14.33 -10.86 6.36
N VAL A 240 -15.15 -9.96 5.81
CA VAL A 240 -16.20 -9.24 6.57
C VAL A 240 -17.17 -10.22 7.21
N ALA A 241 -17.68 -11.18 6.45
CA ALA A 241 -18.64 -12.17 6.96
C ALA A 241 -18.03 -13.07 8.04
N HIS A 242 -16.76 -13.44 7.93
CA HIS A 242 -16.09 -14.30 8.92
C HIS A 242 -15.70 -13.56 10.20
N THR A 243 -15.24 -12.31 10.07
CA THR A 243 -14.75 -11.52 11.20
C THR A 243 -15.83 -10.73 11.91
N GLU A 244 -17.01 -10.61 11.31
CA GLU A 244 -18.15 -9.82 11.80
C GLU A 244 -17.83 -8.33 12.04
N LYS A 245 -16.74 -7.83 11.43
CA LYS A 245 -16.32 -6.42 11.56
C LYS A 245 -17.25 -5.50 10.78
N GLU A 246 -17.55 -4.35 11.38
CA GLU A 246 -18.51 -3.38 10.87
C GLU A 246 -17.88 -2.28 9.98
N GLU A 247 -16.59 -2.39 9.67
CA GLU A 247 -15.84 -1.38 8.90
C GLU A 247 -14.94 -2.05 7.86
N VAL A 248 -14.95 -1.51 6.64
CA VAL A 248 -14.05 -1.89 5.54
C VAL A 248 -13.23 -0.68 5.14
N VAL A 249 -11.91 -0.87 5.01
CA VAL A 249 -11.00 0.16 4.49
C VAL A 249 -10.35 -0.29 3.20
N LEU A 250 -10.25 0.62 2.23
CA LEU A 250 -9.48 0.43 1.01
C LEU A 250 -8.24 1.32 1.05
N VAL A 251 -7.06 0.69 0.94
CA VAL A 251 -5.75 1.35 1.08
C VAL A 251 -4.79 0.86 -0.01
N GLY A 252 -3.65 1.54 -0.18
CA GLY A 252 -2.72 1.30 -1.29
C GLY A 252 -2.99 2.17 -2.51
N GLY A 253 -2.04 2.22 -3.45
CA GLY A 253 -2.11 3.12 -4.61
C GLY A 253 -3.29 2.86 -5.56
N VAL A 254 -3.78 1.61 -5.63
CA VAL A 254 -4.92 1.24 -6.49
C VAL A 254 -6.24 1.72 -5.89
N ALA A 255 -6.24 2.17 -4.62
CA ALA A 255 -7.38 2.84 -4.00
C ALA A 255 -7.84 4.11 -4.72
N ALA A 256 -7.06 4.67 -5.65
CA ALA A 256 -7.49 5.78 -6.50
C ALA A 256 -8.61 5.43 -7.48
N ASN A 257 -8.81 4.16 -7.80
CA ASN A 257 -9.76 3.73 -8.81
C ASN A 257 -11.22 3.88 -8.32
N ASN A 258 -12.03 4.65 -9.04
CA ASN A 258 -13.40 4.95 -8.62
C ASN A 258 -14.33 3.74 -8.78
N ARG A 259 -14.08 2.89 -9.79
CA ARG A 259 -14.90 1.69 -10.00
C ARG A 259 -14.73 0.69 -8.85
N LEU A 260 -13.50 0.47 -8.39
CA LEU A 260 -13.25 -0.37 -7.21
C LEU A 260 -13.91 0.22 -5.94
N ARG A 261 -13.83 1.54 -5.74
CA ARG A 261 -14.52 2.22 -4.63
C ARG A 261 -16.03 2.03 -4.69
N GLU A 262 -16.62 2.16 -5.88
CA GLU A 262 -18.05 1.98 -6.12
C GLU A 262 -18.48 0.54 -5.79
N MET A 263 -17.77 -0.46 -6.29
CA MET A 263 -18.11 -1.87 -6.04
C MET A 263 -18.02 -2.24 -4.56
N LEU A 264 -17.01 -1.75 -3.84
CA LEU A 264 -16.90 -1.94 -2.39
C LEU A 264 -18.00 -1.19 -1.64
N LYS A 265 -18.34 0.03 -2.08
CA LYS A 265 -19.43 0.80 -1.49
C LYS A 265 -20.77 0.05 -1.59
N ILE A 266 -21.08 -0.53 -2.75
CA ILE A 266 -22.29 -1.37 -2.93
C ILE A 266 -22.26 -2.54 -1.94
N MET A 267 -21.18 -3.33 -1.93
CA MET A 267 -21.04 -4.50 -1.04
C MET A 267 -21.21 -4.14 0.45
N THR A 268 -20.66 -2.99 0.85
CA THR A 268 -20.72 -2.52 2.25
C THR A 268 -22.09 -1.94 2.62
N GLU A 269 -22.74 -1.19 1.72
CA GLU A 269 -24.10 -0.69 1.91
C GLU A 269 -25.11 -1.83 2.03
N ASP A 270 -25.00 -2.87 1.19
CA ASP A 270 -25.86 -4.06 1.24
C ASP A 270 -25.76 -4.83 2.58
N ARG A 271 -24.62 -4.69 3.27
CA ARG A 271 -24.36 -5.32 4.59
C ARG A 271 -24.57 -4.39 5.77
N GLY A 272 -24.85 -3.11 5.54
CA GLY A 272 -24.92 -2.11 6.60
C GLY A 272 -23.58 -1.88 7.32
N VAL A 273 -22.45 -2.16 6.67
CA VAL A 273 -21.10 -1.90 7.21
C VAL A 273 -20.53 -0.61 6.64
N LYS A 274 -19.64 0.06 7.39
CA LYS A 274 -19.05 1.32 6.95
C LYS A 274 -17.92 1.09 5.96
N PHE A 275 -17.79 1.97 4.99
CA PHE A 275 -16.69 1.98 4.04
C PHE A 275 -15.87 3.27 4.15
N PHE A 276 -14.55 3.15 4.22
CA PHE A 276 -13.65 4.29 4.31
C PHE A 276 -12.42 4.15 3.41
N VAL A 277 -12.02 5.27 2.82
CA VAL A 277 -10.78 5.41 2.04
C VAL A 277 -10.07 6.64 2.57
N PRO A 278 -8.81 6.55 3.04
CA PRO A 278 -8.10 7.72 3.53
C PRO A 278 -7.81 8.71 2.38
N PRO A 279 -7.41 9.95 2.69
CA PRO A 279 -6.90 10.87 1.67
C PRO A 279 -5.82 10.20 0.81
N TYR A 280 -5.78 10.53 -0.49
CA TYR A 280 -4.93 9.78 -1.44
C TYR A 280 -3.43 9.78 -1.06
N ASP A 281 -2.92 10.88 -0.50
CA ASP A 281 -1.54 10.98 -0.02
C ASP A 281 -1.22 10.06 1.18
N LEU A 282 -2.25 9.51 1.83
CA LEU A 282 -2.15 8.48 2.86
C LEU A 282 -2.58 7.09 2.36
N CYS A 283 -3.13 6.97 1.15
CA CYS A 283 -3.40 5.69 0.48
C CYS A 283 -2.15 5.12 -0.19
N ARG A 284 -1.42 5.94 -0.95
CA ARG A 284 -0.17 5.51 -1.62
C ARG A 284 0.97 5.40 -0.62
N ASP A 285 2.08 4.77 -1.01
CA ASP A 285 3.27 4.67 -0.16
C ASP A 285 3.72 6.06 0.32
N ASN A 286 3.77 6.23 1.65
CA ASN A 286 4.03 7.51 2.29
C ASN A 286 4.73 7.33 3.64
N GLY A 287 5.46 8.35 4.09
CA GLY A 287 6.17 8.28 5.38
C GLY A 287 5.25 8.49 6.59
N ALA A 288 4.08 9.11 6.41
CA ALA A 288 3.17 9.44 7.51
C ALA A 288 2.51 8.18 8.11
N MET A 289 2.15 7.18 7.29
CA MET A 289 1.63 5.90 7.79
C MET A 289 2.67 5.15 8.64
N ILE A 290 3.95 5.22 8.24
CA ILE A 290 5.07 4.65 8.99
C ILE A 290 5.26 5.39 10.31
N ALA A 291 5.22 6.72 10.27
CA ALA A 291 5.35 7.56 11.46
C ALA A 291 4.22 7.28 12.47
N TYR A 292 2.97 7.21 11.99
CA TYR A 292 1.81 6.98 12.85
C TYR A 292 1.83 5.61 13.51
N THR A 293 2.10 4.56 12.73
CA THR A 293 2.18 3.19 13.26
C THR A 293 3.34 3.07 14.24
N GLY A 294 4.50 3.63 13.90
CA GLY A 294 5.65 3.66 14.81
C GLY A 294 5.39 4.45 16.09
N LEU A 295 4.63 5.55 16.03
CA LEU A 295 4.21 6.30 17.20
C LEU A 295 3.33 5.47 18.13
N ARG A 296 2.36 4.73 17.57
CA ARG A 296 1.49 3.82 18.32
C ARG A 296 2.28 2.70 19.00
N MET A 297 3.20 2.08 18.28
CA MET A 297 4.12 1.07 18.81
C MET A 297 4.95 1.62 19.98
N TYR A 298 5.55 2.80 19.80
CA TYR A 298 6.38 3.43 20.82
C TYR A 298 5.60 3.79 22.08
N LYS A 299 4.39 4.33 21.93
CA LYS A 299 3.50 4.64 23.07
C LYS A 299 3.08 3.39 23.84
N ALA A 300 3.04 2.23 23.19
CA ALA A 300 2.81 0.93 23.84
C ALA A 300 4.09 0.32 24.46
N GLY A 301 5.20 1.06 24.49
CA GLY A 301 6.46 0.64 25.11
C GLY A 301 7.40 -0.11 24.18
N ILE A 302 7.09 -0.21 22.89
CA ILE A 302 7.98 -0.86 21.92
C ILE A 302 9.10 0.11 21.54
N THR A 303 10.35 -0.31 21.80
CA THR A 303 11.55 0.37 21.32
C THR A 303 12.55 -0.69 20.87
N PHE A 304 13.17 -0.51 19.71
CA PHE A 304 14.06 -1.51 19.14
C PHE A 304 15.51 -1.24 19.52
N ARG A 305 16.25 -2.33 19.77
CA ARG A 305 17.72 -2.35 19.74
C ARG A 305 18.19 -2.36 18.29
N ILE A 306 19.45 -2.00 18.07
CA ILE A 306 19.99 -1.87 16.71
C ILE A 306 19.90 -3.19 15.93
N GLU A 307 20.16 -4.33 16.58
CA GLU A 307 20.04 -5.66 15.99
C GLU A 307 18.61 -6.05 15.57
N GLU A 308 17.59 -5.45 16.18
CA GLU A 308 16.17 -5.68 15.85
C GLU A 308 15.74 -4.86 14.62
N THR A 309 16.57 -3.92 14.17
CA THR A 309 16.29 -3.06 13.00
C THR A 309 16.82 -3.61 11.67
N ILE A 310 17.20 -4.90 11.63
CA ILE A 310 17.58 -5.57 10.38
C ILE A 310 16.38 -5.62 9.44
N VAL A 311 16.59 -5.29 8.17
CA VAL A 311 15.51 -5.26 7.17
C VAL A 311 14.92 -6.64 6.94
N ASN A 312 13.60 -6.71 6.75
CA ASN A 312 12.91 -7.97 6.47
C ASN A 312 12.22 -7.89 5.09
N GLN A 313 12.88 -8.41 4.05
CA GLN A 313 12.36 -8.35 2.67
C GLN A 313 11.03 -9.08 2.51
N ARG A 314 10.75 -10.07 3.36
CA ARG A 314 9.56 -10.93 3.32
C ARG A 314 8.78 -10.83 4.63
N PHE A 315 8.71 -9.64 5.21
CA PHE A 315 8.07 -9.40 6.50
C PHE A 315 6.59 -9.77 6.42
N ARG A 316 6.21 -10.90 7.02
CA ARG A 316 4.82 -11.32 7.00
C ARG A 316 3.98 -10.46 7.93
N THR A 317 2.75 -10.21 7.52
CA THR A 317 1.79 -9.37 8.24
C THR A 317 1.45 -9.93 9.64
N ASP A 318 1.49 -11.26 9.80
CA ASP A 318 1.18 -11.95 11.05
C ASP A 318 2.39 -12.07 12.01
N GLU A 319 3.58 -11.63 11.63
CA GLU A 319 4.76 -11.65 12.52
C GLU A 319 4.70 -10.60 13.62
N VAL A 320 3.95 -9.51 13.41
CA VAL A 320 3.85 -8.40 14.36
C VAL A 320 2.70 -8.64 15.33
N GLU A 321 3.01 -8.73 16.63
CA GLU A 321 2.00 -8.68 17.67
C GLU A 321 1.56 -7.22 17.90
N VAL A 322 0.27 -6.97 17.69
CA VAL A 322 -0.39 -5.67 17.86
C VAL A 322 -0.79 -5.54 19.33
N VAL A 323 0.03 -4.83 20.11
CA VAL A 323 -0.15 -4.61 21.56
C VAL A 323 -0.63 -3.20 21.92
N TRP A 324 -0.92 -2.37 20.91
CA TRP A 324 -1.27 -0.94 21.02
C TRP A 324 -2.72 -0.63 20.67
#